data_AF-A0A4S8LWG5-F1
#
_entry.id   AF-A0A4S8LWG5-F1
#
_cell.length_a   1.000
_cell.length_b   1.000
_cell.length_c   1.000
_cell.angle_alpha   90.00
_cell.angle_beta   90.00
_cell.angle_gamma   90.00
#
_symmetry.space_group_name_H-M   'P 1'
#
loop_
_entity.id
_entity.type
_entity.pdbx_description
1 polymer ?
#
loop_
_entity_poly.entity_id
_entity_poly.type
_entity_poly.pdbx_seq_one_letter_code
_entity_poly.pdbx_strand_id
1 'polypeptide(L)'
;MHDIPASVRQKILPHPSLNPFSLVRFPAPIPLPESSYEAHQYLSTHVPTNDKIRDIFLLTPPPSALVHELRKLLNSDPSICSVVLPHDEVDPDERYPLWVVQFWVELIPFYVAQKKWCTAVASIERRQRHRTKLSGGSSPSVDATYVGVVPAA
;
A
#
# COMPACT_ATOMS: atom_id res chain seq x y z
N MET A 1 -21.46 -8.38 2.90
CA MET A 1 -20.67 -7.56 3.86
C MET A 1 -19.27 -8.14 3.87
N HIS A 2 -18.33 -7.53 3.16
CA HIS A 2 -16.98 -8.04 2.89
C HIS A 2 -15.93 -7.30 3.73
N ASP A 3 -16.24 -7.06 5.00
CA ASP A 3 -15.40 -6.25 5.87
C ASP A 3 -14.15 -7.01 6.32
N ILE A 4 -13.09 -6.24 6.58
CA ILE A 4 -11.85 -6.77 7.15
C ILE A 4 -12.16 -7.30 8.56
N PRO A 5 -11.89 -8.60 8.85
CA PRO A 5 -12.09 -9.13 10.19
C PRO A 5 -11.33 -8.31 11.23
N ALA A 6 -11.92 -8.06 12.40
CA ALA A 6 -11.33 -7.19 13.41
C ALA A 6 -9.91 -7.62 13.84
N SER A 7 -9.68 -8.94 13.94
CA SER A 7 -8.38 -9.55 14.25
C SER A 7 -7.32 -9.35 13.16
N VAL A 8 -7.75 -9.15 11.91
CA VAL A 8 -6.89 -8.86 10.76
C VAL A 8 -6.62 -7.36 10.68
N ARG A 9 -7.66 -6.54 10.85
CA ARG A 9 -7.60 -5.08 10.71
C ARG A 9 -6.52 -4.45 11.60
N GLN A 10 -6.43 -4.89 12.85
CA GLN A 10 -5.42 -4.42 13.81
C GLN A 10 -3.98 -4.76 13.41
N LYS A 11 -3.78 -5.72 12.51
CA LYS A 11 -2.47 -6.18 12.05
C LYS A 11 -2.01 -5.47 10.77
N ILE A 12 -2.96 -5.09 9.91
CA ILE A 12 -2.65 -4.60 8.55
C ILE A 12 -2.86 -3.10 8.38
N LEU A 13 -3.67 -2.46 9.24
CA LEU A 13 -3.91 -1.02 9.14
C LEU A 13 -3.10 -0.24 10.16
N PRO A 14 -2.58 0.94 9.76
CA PRO A 14 -1.92 1.86 10.67
C PRO A 14 -2.88 2.32 11.78
N HIS A 15 -2.39 2.39 13.03
CA HIS A 15 -3.17 2.89 14.15
C HIS A 15 -3.61 4.35 13.91
N PRO A 16 -4.86 4.75 14.22
CA PRO A 16 -5.37 6.10 13.97
C PRO A 16 -4.55 7.22 14.62
N SER A 17 -3.79 6.92 15.68
CA SER A 17 -2.95 7.89 16.40
C SER A 17 -1.51 8.00 15.85
N LEU A 18 -1.23 7.46 14.66
CA LEU A 18 0.11 7.55 14.07
C LEU A 18 0.46 9.01 13.75
N ASN A 19 1.66 9.42 14.17
CA ASN A 19 2.19 10.73 13.82
C ASN A 19 2.60 10.78 12.33
N PRO A 20 2.71 11.97 11.72
CA PRO A 20 3.05 12.12 10.30
C PRO A 20 4.37 11.47 9.88
N PHE A 21 5.39 11.42 10.75
CA PHE A 21 6.68 10.78 10.43
C PHE A 21 6.55 9.25 10.36
N SER A 22 5.80 8.67 11.30
CA SER A 22 5.50 7.24 11.30
C SER A 22 4.58 6.85 10.13
N LEU A 23 3.68 7.75 9.72
CA LEU A 23 2.86 7.56 8.51
C LEU A 23 3.74 7.50 7.25
N VAL A 24 4.72 8.39 7.11
CA VAL A 24 5.66 8.37 5.96
C VAL A 24 6.44 7.06 5.90
N ARG A 25 6.81 6.50 7.06
CA ARG A 25 7.58 5.25 7.18
C ARG A 25 6.73 3.98 7.15
N PHE A 26 5.40 4.10 7.09
CA PHE A 26 4.54 2.92 7.08
C PHE A 26 4.73 2.14 5.78
N PRO A 27 5.02 0.83 5.85
CA PRO A 27 5.28 0.01 4.66
C PRO A 27 3.97 -0.37 3.97
N ALA A 28 3.38 0.54 3.20
CA ALA A 28 2.21 0.23 2.38
C ALA A 28 2.63 -0.17 0.95
N PRO A 29 2.03 -1.21 0.35
CA PRO A 29 2.38 -1.65 -0.99
C PRO A 29 2.01 -0.59 -2.04
N ILE A 30 2.87 -0.32 -3.02
CA ILE A 30 2.61 0.77 -3.96
C ILE A 30 1.52 0.32 -4.96
N PRO A 31 0.40 1.06 -5.13
CA PRO A 31 -0.61 0.71 -6.12
C PRO A 31 -0.05 0.75 -7.54
N LEU A 32 -0.58 -0.12 -8.40
CA LEU A 32 -0.32 -0.03 -9.82
C LEU A 32 -0.78 1.35 -10.37
N PRO A 33 0.02 1.97 -11.23
CA PRO A 33 -0.36 3.25 -11.85
C PRO A 33 -1.54 3.06 -12.81
N GLU A 34 -1.52 1.97 -13.58
CA GLU A 34 -2.50 1.60 -14.59
C GLU A 34 -2.67 0.07 -14.59
N SER A 35 -3.76 -0.43 -15.15
CA SER A 35 -4.02 -1.85 -15.32
C SER A 35 -4.57 -2.10 -16.71
N SER A 36 -4.09 -3.15 -17.37
CA SER A 36 -4.67 -3.68 -18.61
C SER A 36 -5.84 -4.63 -18.35
N TYR A 37 -6.17 -4.88 -17.09
CA TYR A 37 -7.19 -5.84 -16.68
C TYR A 37 -8.46 -5.13 -16.24
N GLU A 38 -9.58 -5.77 -16.56
CA GLU A 38 -10.93 -5.37 -16.19
C GLU A 38 -11.33 -5.94 -14.83
N ALA A 39 -12.25 -5.26 -14.13
CA ALA A 39 -12.61 -5.59 -12.75
C ALA A 39 -13.11 -7.05 -12.59
N HIS A 40 -13.87 -7.56 -13.56
CA HIS A 40 -14.38 -8.94 -13.50
C HIS A 40 -13.28 -10.01 -13.54
N GLN A 41 -12.10 -9.69 -14.11
CA GLN A 41 -10.97 -10.62 -14.20
C GLN A 41 -10.28 -10.85 -12.85
N TYR A 42 -10.59 -10.03 -11.85
CA TYR A 42 -10.10 -10.16 -10.48
C TYR A 42 -11.04 -10.97 -9.60
N LEU A 43 -12.23 -11.33 -10.07
CA LEU A 43 -13.28 -11.89 -9.23
C LEU A 43 -13.50 -13.36 -9.59
N SER A 44 -13.70 -14.18 -8.57
CA SER A 44 -13.92 -15.62 -8.75
C SER A 44 -15.04 -16.10 -7.84
N THR A 45 -15.78 -17.09 -8.33
CA THR A 45 -16.83 -17.81 -7.59
C THR A 45 -16.28 -18.97 -6.77
N HIS A 46 -14.98 -19.26 -6.87
CA HIS A 46 -14.32 -20.30 -6.10
C HIS A 46 -13.94 -19.81 -4.70
N VAL A 47 -13.77 -20.75 -3.77
CA VAL A 47 -13.33 -20.43 -2.41
C VAL A 47 -11.88 -19.91 -2.39
N PRO A 48 -11.54 -18.99 -1.48
CA PRO A 48 -10.16 -18.53 -1.32
C PRO A 48 -9.25 -19.69 -0.88
N THR A 49 -8.02 -19.68 -1.38
CA THR A 49 -6.98 -20.69 -1.10
C THR A 49 -5.84 -20.15 -0.24
N ASN A 50 -5.67 -18.82 -0.15
CA ASN A 50 -4.70 -18.17 0.73
C ASN A 50 -5.38 -17.16 1.66
N ASP A 51 -5.31 -17.39 2.98
CA ASP A 51 -5.81 -16.50 4.04
C ASP A 51 -4.68 -15.90 4.90
N LYS A 52 -3.42 -16.11 4.51
CA LYS A 52 -2.24 -15.64 5.23
C LYS A 52 -2.14 -14.13 5.11
N ILE A 53 -2.47 -13.47 6.22
CA ILE A 53 -2.47 -12.01 6.36
C ILE A 53 -1.15 -11.36 5.90
N ARG A 54 -0.01 -12.00 6.20
CA ARG A 54 1.32 -11.46 5.84
C ARG A 54 1.51 -11.40 4.33
N ASP A 55 1.07 -12.42 3.62
CA ASP A 55 1.21 -12.50 2.16
C ASP A 55 0.26 -11.48 1.52
N ILE A 56 -0.97 -11.39 2.05
CA ILE A 56 -1.98 -10.41 1.61
C ILE A 56 -1.51 -8.96 1.77
N PHE A 57 -0.77 -8.65 2.83
CA PHE A 57 -0.25 -7.31 3.08
C PHE A 57 0.78 -6.85 2.03
N LEU A 58 1.43 -7.80 1.35
CA LEU A 58 2.44 -7.52 0.34
C LEU A 58 1.88 -7.42 -1.07
N LEU A 59 0.60 -7.76 -1.27
CA LEU A 59 -0.04 -7.76 -2.58
C LEU A 59 -0.08 -6.35 -3.16
N THR A 60 0.28 -6.23 -4.44
CA THR A 60 0.24 -4.96 -5.15
C THR A 60 -1.22 -4.58 -5.41
N PRO A 61 -1.73 -3.46 -4.87
CA PRO A 61 -3.10 -3.05 -5.14
C PRO A 61 -3.27 -2.65 -6.61
N PRO A 62 -4.41 -2.96 -7.25
CA PRO A 62 -4.72 -2.39 -8.55
C PRO A 62 -4.95 -0.87 -8.47
N PRO A 63 -5.07 -0.16 -9.61
CA PRO A 63 -5.35 1.26 -9.62
C PRO A 63 -6.62 1.59 -8.83
N SER A 64 -6.66 2.75 -8.16
CA SER A 64 -7.77 3.09 -7.25
C SER A 64 -9.15 3.08 -7.93
N ALA A 65 -9.23 3.46 -9.21
CA ALA A 65 -10.46 3.37 -9.99
C ALA A 65 -10.97 1.92 -10.08
N LEU A 66 -10.07 0.99 -10.39
CA LEU A 66 -10.38 -0.43 -10.48
C LEU A 66 -10.77 -1.01 -9.11
N VAL A 67 -10.08 -0.64 -8.04
CA VAL A 67 -10.46 -1.02 -6.66
C VAL A 67 -11.90 -0.59 -6.33
N HIS A 68 -12.31 0.61 -6.73
CA HIS A 68 -13.68 1.07 -6.53
C HIS A 68 -14.70 0.29 -7.35
N GLU A 69 -14.36 -0.11 -8.57
CA GLU A 69 -15.21 -0.96 -9.42
C GLU A 69 -15.36 -2.37 -8.85
N LEU A 70 -14.27 -2.98 -8.39
CA LEU A 70 -14.30 -4.27 -7.68
C LEU A 70 -15.27 -4.21 -6.50
N ARG A 71 -15.19 -3.15 -5.68
CA ARG A 71 -16.11 -2.97 -4.55
C ARG A 71 -17.57 -2.90 -4.99
N LYS A 72 -17.86 -2.24 -6.12
CA LYS A 72 -19.24 -2.16 -6.66
C LYS A 72 -19.72 -3.53 -7.12
N LEU A 73 -18.89 -4.28 -7.85
CA LEU A 73 -19.22 -5.62 -8.33
C LEU A 73 -19.47 -6.60 -7.19
N LEU A 74 -18.62 -6.59 -6.15
CA LEU A 74 -18.80 -7.44 -4.96
C LEU A 74 -20.12 -7.19 -4.24
N ASN A 75 -20.59 -5.94 -4.21
CA ASN A 75 -21.89 -5.62 -3.61
C ASN A 75 -23.08 -5.98 -4.52
N SER A 76 -22.84 -6.19 -5.81
CA SER A 76 -23.88 -6.43 -6.81
C SER A 76 -24.07 -7.91 -7.11
N ASP A 77 -23.05 -8.73 -6.91
CA ASP A 77 -23.07 -10.17 -7.22
C ASP A 77 -22.67 -11.01 -5.99
N PRO A 78 -23.65 -11.70 -5.35
CA PRO A 78 -23.38 -12.53 -4.18
C PRO A 78 -22.71 -13.87 -4.52
N SER A 79 -22.59 -14.24 -5.80
CA SER A 79 -21.94 -15.49 -6.21
C SER A 79 -20.42 -15.44 -6.10
N ILE A 80 -19.86 -14.23 -6.01
CA ILE A 80 -18.43 -13.99 -5.92
C ILE A 80 -17.95 -14.38 -4.53
N CYS A 81 -16.93 -15.24 -4.47
CA CYS A 81 -16.42 -15.84 -3.24
C CYS A 81 -14.96 -15.46 -2.95
N SER A 82 -14.17 -15.10 -3.96
CA SER A 82 -12.76 -14.75 -3.80
C SER A 82 -12.27 -13.73 -4.82
N VAL A 83 -11.05 -13.24 -4.59
CA VAL A 83 -10.29 -12.36 -5.48
C VAL A 83 -9.12 -13.14 -6.08
N VAL A 84 -8.83 -12.91 -7.36
CA VAL A 84 -7.59 -13.33 -8.04
C VAL A 84 -6.80 -12.09 -8.45
N LEU A 85 -5.48 -12.24 -8.60
CA LEU A 85 -4.59 -11.14 -8.96
C LEU A 85 -3.96 -11.40 -10.32
N PRO A 86 -4.65 -11.06 -11.42
CA PRO A 86 -4.12 -11.34 -12.75
C PRO A 86 -2.89 -10.50 -13.10
N HIS A 87 -2.62 -9.43 -12.34
CA HIS A 87 -1.51 -8.49 -12.57
C HIS A 87 -0.28 -8.74 -11.69
N ASP A 88 -0.37 -9.62 -10.70
CA ASP A 88 0.72 -9.87 -9.76
C ASP A 88 1.41 -11.21 -10.13
N GLU A 89 2.70 -11.36 -9.84
CA GLU A 89 3.45 -12.60 -10.13
C GLU A 89 3.17 -13.68 -9.06
N VAL A 90 1.89 -13.84 -8.72
CA VAL A 90 1.41 -14.82 -7.74
C VAL A 90 1.01 -16.11 -8.45
N ASP A 91 0.91 -17.19 -7.68
CA ASP A 91 0.44 -18.48 -8.20
C ASP A 91 -0.96 -18.29 -8.82
N PRO A 92 -1.19 -18.69 -10.09
CA PRO A 92 -2.48 -18.51 -10.76
C PRO A 92 -3.63 -19.27 -10.10
N ASP A 93 -3.33 -20.29 -9.29
CA ASP A 93 -4.33 -21.02 -8.50
C ASP A 93 -4.62 -20.35 -7.14
N GLU A 94 -3.90 -19.28 -6.81
CA GLU A 94 -4.05 -18.53 -5.57
C GLU A 94 -5.25 -17.58 -5.61
N ARG A 95 -6.08 -17.70 -4.58
CA ARG A 95 -7.33 -16.98 -4.44
C ARG A 95 -7.39 -16.36 -3.06
N TYR A 96 -7.68 -15.07 -3.00
CA TYR A 96 -7.65 -14.30 -1.77
C TYR A 96 -9.06 -13.98 -1.27
N PRO A 97 -9.23 -13.75 0.03
CA PRO A 97 -10.51 -13.37 0.61
C PRO A 97 -11.05 -12.05 0.06
N LEU A 98 -12.37 -11.92 0.03
CA LEU A 98 -13.05 -10.70 -0.45
C LEU A 98 -12.71 -9.44 0.36
N TRP A 99 -12.32 -9.60 1.62
CA TRP A 99 -11.92 -8.47 2.46
C TRP A 99 -10.65 -7.77 1.95
N VAL A 100 -9.87 -8.39 1.06
CA VAL A 100 -8.71 -7.76 0.41
C VAL A 100 -9.11 -6.50 -0.35
N VAL A 101 -10.28 -6.51 -1.02
CA VAL A 101 -10.77 -5.31 -1.70
C VAL A 101 -11.04 -4.19 -0.69
N GLN A 102 -11.66 -4.51 0.45
CA GLN A 102 -11.90 -3.53 1.51
C GLN A 102 -10.59 -3.01 2.12
N PHE A 103 -9.58 -3.87 2.27
CA PHE A 103 -8.25 -3.44 2.69
C PHE A 103 -7.64 -2.42 1.71
N TRP A 104 -7.64 -2.69 0.41
CA TRP A 104 -7.14 -1.73 -0.57
C TRP A 104 -7.92 -0.42 -0.58
N VAL A 105 -9.25 -0.47 -0.43
CA VAL A 105 -10.10 0.72 -0.29
C VAL A 105 -9.64 1.58 0.88
N GLU A 106 -9.35 0.97 2.03
CA GLU A 106 -8.87 1.68 3.21
C GLU A 106 -7.45 2.24 3.02
N LEU A 107 -6.61 1.62 2.18
CA LEU A 107 -5.28 2.12 1.86
C LEU A 107 -5.26 3.35 0.95
N ILE A 108 -6.28 3.57 0.10
CA ILE A 108 -6.35 4.73 -0.81
C ILE A 108 -6.09 6.07 -0.09
N PRO A 109 -6.83 6.44 0.98
CA PRO A 109 -6.57 7.68 1.70
C PRO A 109 -5.17 7.69 2.36
N PHE A 110 -4.65 6.53 2.78
CA PHE A 110 -3.28 6.44 3.31
C PHE A 110 -2.24 6.77 2.24
N TYR A 111 -2.34 6.24 1.02
CA TYR A 111 -1.41 6.59 -0.06
C TYR A 111 -1.44 8.08 -0.41
N VAL A 112 -2.64 8.66 -0.47
CA VAL A 112 -2.80 10.09 -0.75
C VAL A 112 -2.12 10.92 0.35
N ALA A 113 -2.31 10.56 1.61
CA ALA A 113 -1.67 11.24 2.74
C ALA A 113 -0.14 11.04 2.72
N GLN A 114 0.32 9.80 2.52
CA GLN A 114 1.74 9.45 2.47
C GLN A 114 2.46 10.22 1.36
N LYS A 115 1.91 10.26 0.13
CA LYS A 115 2.48 11.03 -0.99
C LYS A 115 2.62 12.52 -0.67
N LYS A 116 1.60 13.13 -0.05
CA LYS A 116 1.64 14.54 0.38
C LYS A 116 2.72 14.77 1.44
N TRP A 117 2.77 13.91 2.46
CA TRP A 117 3.75 14.02 3.53
C TRP A 117 5.18 13.74 3.07
N CYS A 118 5.41 12.74 2.22
CA CYS A 118 6.72 12.49 1.58
C CYS A 118 7.22 13.72 0.83
N THR A 119 6.35 14.37 0.06
CA THR A 119 6.68 15.61 -0.67
C THR A 119 7.05 16.74 0.29
N ALA A 120 6.29 16.90 1.38
CA ALA A 120 6.56 17.91 2.41
C ALA A 120 7.89 17.65 3.13
N VAL A 121 8.17 16.41 3.52
CA VAL A 121 9.42 15.99 4.18
C VAL A 121 10.61 16.24 3.25
N ALA A 122 10.53 15.80 1.98
CA ALA A 122 11.59 16.04 1.00
C ALA A 122 11.86 17.54 0.78
N SER A 123 10.83 18.38 0.81
CA SER A 123 10.96 19.85 0.71
C SER A 123 11.67 20.45 1.93
N ILE A 124 11.33 20.00 3.14
CA ILE A 124 11.99 20.42 4.38
C ILE A 124 13.47 20.02 4.36
N GLU A 125 13.78 18.77 4.02
CA GLU A 125 15.16 18.29 3.93
C GLU A 125 15.98 19.09 2.91
N ARG A 126 15.40 19.40 1.75
CA ARG A 126 16.06 20.22 0.73
C ARG A 126 16.40 21.61 1.28
N ARG A 127 15.45 22.27 1.95
CA ARG A 127 15.67 23.58 2.57
C ARG A 127 16.74 23.53 3.67
N GLN A 128 16.74 22.49 4.48
CA GLN A 128 17.75 22.29 5.52
C GLN A 128 19.15 22.15 4.89
N ARG A 129 19.31 21.31 3.87
CA ARG A 129 20.58 21.15 3.14
C ARG A 129 21.07 22.46 2.51
N HIS A 130 20.18 23.29 1.98
CA HIS A 130 20.56 24.62 1.46
C HIS A 130 21.00 25.57 2.58
N ARG A 131 20.36 25.53 3.75
CA ARG A 131 20.76 26.35 4.90
C ARG A 131 22.13 25.95 5.44
N THR A 132 22.42 24.66 5.59
CA THR A 132 23.74 24.19 6.04
C THR A 132 24.86 24.46 5.03
N LYS A 133 24.55 24.49 3.72
CA LYS A 133 25.53 24.88 2.70
C LYS A 133 25.85 26.38 2.72
N LEU A 134 24.88 27.23 3.06
CA LEU A 134 25.04 28.69 3.12
C LEU A 134 25.66 29.18 4.44
N SER A 135 25.59 28.39 5.52
CA SER A 135 26.12 28.78 6.84
C SER A 135 27.64 28.61 6.97
N GLY A 136 28.36 28.22 5.92
CA GLY A 136 29.82 27.98 5.98
C GLY A 136 30.16 26.73 6.78
N GLY A 137 30.67 25.71 6.10
CA GLY A 137 31.12 24.48 6.76
C GLY A 137 32.22 24.77 7.78
N SER A 138 31.88 24.73 9.06
CA SER A 138 32.74 24.17 10.09
C SER A 138 32.09 22.87 10.52
N SER A 139 32.59 21.76 9.96
CA SER A 139 32.13 20.42 10.26
C SER A 139 32.48 20.06 11.71
N PRO A 140 31.55 19.51 12.51
CA PRO A 140 31.93 18.45 13.43
C PRO A 140 31.97 17.16 12.63
N SER A 141 33.15 16.55 12.60
CA SER A 141 33.34 15.15 12.25
C SER A 141 32.33 14.30 13.02
N VAL A 142 31.38 13.68 12.33
CA VAL A 142 30.61 12.58 12.89
C VAL A 142 30.89 11.37 12.02
N ASP A 143 31.49 10.39 12.70
CA ASP A 143 31.96 9.12 12.19
C ASP A 143 31.03 8.47 11.18
N ALA A 144 31.68 7.88 10.19
CA ALA A 144 31.11 6.88 9.32
C ALA A 144 30.47 5.77 10.15
N THR A 145 29.18 5.49 9.93
CA THR A 145 28.59 4.13 9.80
C THR A 145 27.10 4.29 9.51
N TYR A 146 26.68 4.19 8.24
CA TYR A 146 25.62 3.26 7.82
C TYR A 146 25.44 3.33 6.31
N VAL A 147 25.98 2.33 5.62
CA VAL A 147 25.67 2.03 4.22
C VAL A 147 24.33 1.27 4.22
N GLY A 148 23.34 1.81 3.51
CA GLY A 148 22.02 1.19 3.35
C GLY A 148 21.42 1.61 2.03
N VAL A 149 21.71 0.80 1.01
CA VAL A 149 21.31 0.86 -0.40
C VAL A 149 19.88 1.36 -0.60
N VAL A 150 19.71 2.39 -1.44
CA VAL A 150 18.43 2.72 -2.09
C VAL A 150 18.49 2.13 -3.51
N PRO A 151 17.55 1.25 -3.91
CA PRO A 151 17.46 0.84 -5.31
C PRO A 151 16.88 2.00 -6.13
N ALA A 152 17.50 2.24 -7.28
CA ALA A 152 17.02 3.18 -8.28
C ALA A 152 15.75 2.64 -8.95
N ALA A 153 14.82 3.56 -9.23
CA ALA A 153 13.80 3.37 -10.25
C ALA A 153 14.37 3.75 -11.63
#